data_AF-A0A963FNW3-F1
#
_entry.id   AF-A0A963FNW3-F1
#
_cell.length_a   1.000
_cell.length_b   1.000
_cell.length_c   1.000
_cell.angle_alpha   90.00
_cell.angle_beta   90.00
_cell.angle_gamma   90.00
#
_symmetry.space_group_name_H-M   'P 1'
#
loop_
_entity.id
_entity.type
_entity.pdbx_description
1 polymer ?
#
loop_
_entity_poly.entity_id
_entity_poly.type
_entity_poly.pdbx_seq_one_letter_code
_entity_poly.pdbx_strand_id
1 'polypeptide(L)'
;VWSNATSFIGTGFGVPNALTSTGGSAVGLVFNDISRGGDLTVVLNALASTNKVDVLSRPTILVKNNQEASIKVGSQQPVITAQKSTTDSGANPVVANDISYRDTGIELTVKPQINDDGIIQLEIDQALSSIGQTTAVEGSPSFDNQQISTVAVVADRSLIMIGGLIENGTTNKEEYVPFLGAIPVVGAAFGTTSTKTVRRELVLMIVPEVVDPSGGEAYYKEFRKRVQYAAAVLESSFSTEPWKPMSMPKKLERILVPDR
;
A
#
# COMPACT_ATOMS: atom_id res chain seq x y z
N VAL A 1 -7.86 25.31 4.01
CA VAL A 1 -6.56 25.72 4.60
C VAL A 1 -6.26 24.80 5.77
N TRP A 2 -5.50 23.73 5.56
CA TRP A 2 -4.79 22.89 6.56
C TRP A 2 -3.69 22.18 5.73
N SER A 3 -2.49 22.77 5.65
CA SER A 3 -1.27 22.49 6.42
C SER A 3 -0.50 21.26 5.91
N ASN A 4 0.61 21.51 5.22
CA ASN A 4 1.59 20.49 4.87
C ASN A 4 2.76 20.68 5.84
N ALA A 5 3.10 19.60 6.52
CA ALA A 5 4.14 19.53 7.53
C ALA A 5 5.46 20.17 7.05
N THR A 6 5.99 21.02 7.90
CA THR A 6 7.36 21.52 7.83
C THR A 6 8.32 20.35 7.95
N SER A 7 9.19 20.16 6.96
CA SER A 7 10.34 19.27 7.11
C SER A 7 11.31 19.92 8.09
N PHE A 8 11.43 19.29 9.26
CA PHE A 8 12.50 19.58 10.21
C PHE A 8 13.79 19.03 9.61
N ILE A 9 14.52 19.84 8.84
CA ILE A 9 15.95 19.61 8.63
C ILE A 9 16.62 20.34 9.77
N GLY A 10 16.98 19.60 10.82
CA GLY A 10 17.90 20.11 11.81
C GLY A 10 19.23 20.40 11.12
N THR A 11 19.44 21.64 10.72
CA THR A 11 20.75 22.17 10.30
C THR A 11 21.61 22.31 11.55
N GLY A 12 21.98 21.17 12.12
CA GLY A 12 22.78 21.06 13.33
C GLY A 12 24.28 20.94 13.07
N PHE A 13 24.77 21.08 11.84
CA PHE A 13 26.20 21.12 11.54
C PHE A 13 26.42 21.97 10.29
N GLY A 14 27.35 22.94 10.36
CA GLY A 14 27.67 23.85 9.26
C GLY A 14 28.30 23.09 8.09
N VAL A 15 27.51 22.84 7.04
CA VAL A 15 27.99 22.29 5.77
C VAL A 15 28.03 23.42 4.75
N PRO A 16 29.15 23.68 4.06
CA PRO A 16 29.22 24.68 3.00
C PRO A 16 28.24 24.36 1.85
N ASN A 17 27.73 25.43 1.23
CA ASN A 17 26.65 25.49 0.22
C ASN A 17 26.95 24.79 -1.14
N ALA A 18 27.90 23.86 -1.20
CA ALA A 18 28.30 23.15 -2.44
C ALA A 18 27.72 21.73 -2.56
N LEU A 19 27.01 21.23 -1.54
CA LEU A 19 26.42 19.88 -1.52
C LEU A 19 25.01 19.83 -2.15
N THR A 20 24.70 20.71 -3.11
CA THR A 20 23.46 20.65 -3.88
C THR A 20 23.73 19.98 -5.22
N SER A 21 24.02 18.68 -5.22
CA SER A 21 23.75 17.87 -6.41
C SER A 21 22.24 17.78 -6.54
N THR A 22 21.71 18.45 -7.56
CA THR A 22 20.30 18.37 -8.00
C THR A 22 19.79 16.93 -7.93
N GLY A 23 18.91 16.65 -6.97
CA GLY A 23 18.01 15.50 -7.03
C GLY A 23 18.40 14.20 -6.32
N GLY A 24 19.38 14.16 -5.41
CA GLY A 24 19.67 12.92 -4.66
C GLY A 24 20.31 13.15 -3.30
N SER A 25 19.78 12.51 -2.25
CA SER A 25 20.51 12.37 -0.98
C SER A 25 21.78 11.55 -1.22
N ALA A 26 22.95 12.17 -1.09
CA ALA A 26 24.23 11.46 -1.15
C ALA A 26 24.45 10.67 0.15
N VAL A 27 24.36 9.35 0.05
CA VAL A 27 24.72 8.40 1.12
C VAL A 27 26.15 7.91 0.85
N GLY A 28 27.11 8.21 1.72
CA GLY A 28 28.52 7.81 1.59
C GLY A 28 29.50 8.84 2.15
N LEU A 29 30.79 8.68 1.82
CA LEU A 29 31.88 9.55 2.26
C LEU A 29 32.12 10.68 1.24
N VAL A 30 32.15 11.94 1.71
CA VAL A 30 32.42 13.11 0.86
C VAL A 30 33.70 13.79 1.34
N PHE A 31 34.61 14.06 0.41
CA PHE A 31 35.83 14.84 0.62
C PHE A 31 35.69 16.18 -0.09
N ASN A 32 35.81 17.29 0.64
CA ASN A 32 35.83 18.63 0.04
C ASN A 32 37.19 19.30 0.28
N ASP A 33 37.70 19.91 -0.79
CA ASP A 33 38.92 20.73 -0.86
C ASP A 33 40.24 20.03 -0.46
N ILE A 34 41.07 19.73 -1.46
CA ILE A 34 42.46 19.22 -1.29
C ILE A 34 43.47 20.27 -1.78
N SER A 35 43.11 21.56 -1.75
CA SER A 35 44.05 22.63 -2.10
C SER A 35 45.12 22.82 -1.02
N ARG A 36 46.30 23.29 -1.45
CA ARG A 36 47.54 23.40 -0.65
C ARG A 36 47.43 24.52 0.39
N GLY A 37 46.56 24.35 1.37
CA GLY A 37 46.21 25.40 2.33
C GLY A 37 45.11 25.02 3.30
N GLY A 38 45.06 23.75 3.71
CA GLY A 38 44.47 23.29 4.98
C GLY A 38 43.01 23.61 5.23
N ASP A 39 42.13 22.67 4.88
CA ASP A 39 41.17 22.08 5.84
C ASP A 39 40.47 20.89 5.15
N LEU A 40 40.94 19.66 5.41
CA LEU A 40 40.32 18.45 4.88
C LEU A 40 39.02 18.18 5.64
N THR A 41 37.88 18.43 5.00
CA THR A 41 36.56 18.12 5.56
C THR A 41 36.08 16.77 5.03
N VAL A 42 35.83 15.83 5.94
CA VAL A 42 35.29 14.49 5.66
C VAL A 42 33.90 14.38 6.27
N VAL A 43 32.90 14.04 5.46
CA VAL A 43 31.52 13.82 5.92
C VAL A 43 31.12 12.39 5.61
N LEU A 44 30.71 11.63 6.63
CA LEU A 44 30.14 10.28 6.50
C LEU A 44 28.63 10.33 6.63
N ASN A 45 27.92 10.04 5.54
CA ASN A 45 26.46 9.90 5.54
C ASN A 45 26.07 8.43 5.40
N ALA A 46 25.47 7.85 6.45
CA ALA A 46 24.92 6.50 6.41
C ALA A 46 23.46 6.55 6.86
N LEU A 47 22.54 6.09 6.00
CA LEU A 47 21.12 6.06 6.30
C LEU A 47 20.53 4.70 5.95
N ALA A 48 19.99 4.01 6.96
CA ALA A 48 19.16 2.84 6.79
C ALA A 48 17.70 3.21 7.09
N SER A 49 16.80 2.91 6.16
CA SER A 49 15.36 3.14 6.34
C SER A 49 14.61 1.85 6.02
N THR A 50 13.66 1.49 6.88
CA THR A 50 12.77 0.34 6.69
C THR A 50 11.33 0.84 6.77
N ASN A 51 10.60 0.70 5.67
CA ASN A 51 9.17 1.02 5.62
C ASN A 51 8.38 -0.27 5.39
N LYS A 52 7.35 -0.49 6.23
CA LYS A 52 6.43 -1.61 6.08
C LYS A 52 5.02 -1.07 5.88
N VAL A 53 4.35 -1.52 4.82
CA VAL A 53 2.96 -1.16 4.51
C VAL A 53 2.18 -2.45 4.32
N ASP A 54 1.22 -2.71 5.20
CA ASP A 54 0.34 -3.88 5.14
C ASP A 54 -1.05 -3.41 4.67
N VAL A 55 -1.49 -3.85 3.49
CA VAL A 55 -2.85 -3.58 2.99
C VAL A 55 -3.68 -4.84 3.15
N LEU A 56 -4.57 -4.87 4.14
CA LEU A 56 -5.54 -5.95 4.33
C LEU A 56 -6.91 -5.51 3.85
N SER A 57 -7.47 -6.21 2.87
CA SER A 57 -8.83 -5.96 2.39
C SER A 57 -9.61 -7.26 2.29
N ARG A 58 -10.82 -7.28 2.86
CA ARG A 58 -11.72 -8.46 2.90
C ARG A 58 -13.07 -8.07 2.30
N PRO A 59 -13.20 -7.98 0.96
CA PRO A 59 -14.48 -7.70 0.34
C PRO A 59 -15.43 -8.87 0.59
N THR A 60 -16.69 -8.56 0.91
CA THR A 60 -17.75 -9.57 1.10
C THR A 60 -18.96 -9.16 0.28
N ILE A 61 -19.48 -10.06 -0.55
CA ILE A 61 -20.64 -9.84 -1.40
C ILE A 61 -21.59 -11.04 -1.29
N LEU A 62 -22.89 -10.76 -1.19
CA LEU A 62 -23.94 -11.78 -1.22
C LEU A 62 -24.52 -11.85 -2.63
N VAL A 63 -24.57 -13.05 -3.20
CA VAL A 63 -24.94 -13.25 -4.60
C VAL A 63 -25.87 -14.45 -4.73
N LYS A 64 -26.79 -14.39 -5.69
CA LYS A 64 -27.68 -15.51 -6.01
C LYS A 64 -26.94 -16.56 -6.85
N ASN A 65 -27.30 -17.83 -6.68
CA ASN A 65 -26.79 -18.90 -7.54
C ASN A 65 -27.01 -18.58 -9.04
N ASN A 66 -25.99 -18.83 -9.86
CA ASN A 66 -25.90 -18.55 -11.30
C ASN A 66 -26.06 -17.07 -11.71
N GLN A 67 -25.97 -16.14 -10.76
CA GLN A 67 -26.03 -14.71 -11.03
C GLN A 67 -24.65 -14.10 -10.82
N GLU A 68 -24.21 -13.26 -11.75
CA GLU A 68 -23.02 -12.45 -11.56
C GLU A 68 -23.34 -11.25 -10.67
N ALA A 69 -22.42 -10.90 -9.77
CA ALA A 69 -22.45 -9.65 -9.04
C ALA A 69 -21.04 -9.06 -8.92
N SER A 70 -20.97 -7.75 -8.85
CA SER A 70 -19.72 -7.01 -8.69
C SER A 70 -19.79 -6.00 -7.54
N ILE A 71 -18.66 -5.79 -6.90
CA ILE A 71 -18.44 -4.75 -5.89
C ILE A 71 -17.18 -3.96 -6.26
N LYS A 72 -17.31 -2.64 -6.29
CA LYS A 72 -16.21 -1.71 -6.56
C LYS A 72 -16.06 -0.74 -5.40
N VAL A 73 -14.90 -0.73 -4.76
CA VAL A 73 -14.58 0.12 -3.60
C VAL A 73 -13.29 0.85 -3.91
N GLY A 74 -13.33 2.18 -3.92
CA GLY A 74 -12.20 2.92 -4.43
C GLY A 74 -12.36 4.42 -4.48
N SER A 75 -11.38 5.07 -5.10
CA SER A 75 -11.37 6.50 -5.39
C SER A 75 -11.00 6.74 -6.85
N GLN A 76 -11.43 7.86 -7.42
CA GLN A 76 -11.04 8.24 -8.77
C GLN A 76 -9.88 9.23 -8.71
N GLN A 77 -8.83 8.97 -9.50
CA GLN A 77 -7.66 9.83 -9.58
C GLN A 77 -7.62 10.56 -10.92
N PRO A 78 -7.44 11.89 -10.93
CA PRO A 78 -7.26 12.64 -12.16
C PRO A 78 -5.89 12.35 -12.77
N VAL A 79 -5.87 12.15 -14.08
CA VAL A 79 -4.68 11.89 -14.90
C VAL A 79 -4.70 12.86 -16.07
N ILE A 80 -3.57 13.52 -16.33
CA ILE A 80 -3.43 14.42 -17.47
C ILE A 80 -3.19 13.57 -18.73
N THR A 81 -4.10 13.62 -19.69
CA THR A 81 -4.06 12.78 -20.91
C THR A 81 -3.52 13.50 -22.13
N ALA A 82 -3.60 14.84 -22.18
CA ALA A 82 -2.97 15.63 -23.23
C ALA A 82 -2.61 17.02 -22.72
N GLN A 83 -1.45 17.53 -23.14
CA GLN A 83 -1.02 18.89 -22.92
C GLN A 83 -0.91 19.59 -24.27
N LYS A 84 -1.86 20.49 -24.58
CA LYS A 84 -1.79 21.33 -25.77
C LYS A 84 -1.13 22.65 -25.37
N SER A 85 0.09 22.87 -25.87
CA SER A 85 0.74 24.18 -25.79
C SER A 85 0.52 24.89 -27.13
N THR A 86 -0.28 25.96 -27.13
CA THR A 86 -0.39 26.84 -28.29
C THR A 86 0.58 27.99 -28.10
N THR A 87 1.62 28.06 -28.93
CA THR A 87 2.49 29.23 -29.02
C THR A 87 1.99 30.06 -30.20
N ASP A 88 1.25 31.12 -29.92
CA ASP A 88 0.97 32.14 -30.93
C ASP A 88 2.17 33.11 -30.96
N SER A 89 2.62 33.51 -32.15
CA SER A 89 3.86 34.28 -32.34
C SER A 89 3.78 35.64 -31.63
N GLY A 90 4.26 35.71 -30.38
CA GLY A 90 4.35 36.94 -29.58
C GLY A 90 3.64 36.91 -28.21
N ALA A 91 2.93 35.83 -27.86
CA ALA A 91 2.26 35.70 -26.55
C ALA A 91 2.80 34.51 -25.73
N ASN A 92 2.76 34.62 -24.40
CA ASN A 92 3.14 33.53 -23.49
C ASN A 92 2.35 32.25 -23.84
N PRO A 93 3.00 31.08 -23.90
CA PRO A 93 2.33 29.83 -24.26
C PRO A 93 1.21 29.52 -23.26
N VAL A 94 -0.01 29.34 -23.77
CA VAL A 94 -1.15 28.82 -22.99
C VAL A 94 -1.07 27.31 -23.03
N VAL A 95 -0.96 26.70 -21.85
CA VAL A 95 -0.93 25.25 -21.67
C VAL A 95 -2.33 24.80 -21.27
N ALA A 96 -3.03 24.09 -22.15
CA ALA A 96 -4.31 23.45 -21.86
C ALA A 96 -4.09 21.96 -21.58
N ASN A 97 -4.51 21.51 -20.39
CA ASN A 97 -4.43 20.12 -19.97
C ASN A 97 -5.79 19.45 -20.09
N ASP A 98 -5.89 18.38 -20.87
CA ASP A 98 -7.04 17.46 -20.85
C ASP A 98 -6.88 16.51 -19.66
N ILE A 99 -7.89 16.48 -18.77
CA ILE A 99 -7.89 15.66 -17.55
C ILE A 99 -8.89 14.52 -17.73
N SER A 100 -8.43 13.28 -17.53
CA SER A 100 -9.25 12.07 -17.47
C SER A 100 -9.21 11.47 -16.07
N TYR A 101 -10.28 10.81 -15.64
CA TYR A 101 -10.32 10.15 -14.32
C TYR A 101 -10.11 8.66 -14.46
N ARG A 102 -9.22 8.10 -13.63
CA ARG A 102 -8.95 6.67 -13.55
C ARG A 102 -9.36 6.12 -12.19
N ASP A 103 -10.09 5.02 -12.19
CA ASP A 103 -10.51 4.34 -10.96
C ASP A 103 -9.32 3.63 -10.29
N THR A 104 -9.25 3.77 -8.97
CA THR A 104 -8.31 3.06 -8.08
C THR A 104 -9.09 2.41 -6.96
N GLY A 105 -8.58 1.31 -6.42
CA GLY A 105 -9.24 0.52 -5.38
C GLY A 105 -9.43 -0.93 -5.80
N ILE A 106 -10.40 -1.58 -5.19
CA ILE A 106 -10.70 -3.00 -5.37
C ILE A 106 -11.98 -3.13 -6.19
N GLU A 107 -11.92 -3.96 -7.22
CA GLU A 107 -13.05 -4.41 -8.01
C GLU A 107 -13.08 -5.93 -7.93
N LEU A 108 -14.19 -6.48 -7.45
CA LEU A 108 -14.41 -7.91 -7.33
C LEU A 108 -15.72 -8.25 -8.05
N THR A 109 -15.63 -9.09 -9.06
CA THR A 109 -16.76 -9.71 -9.74
C THR A 109 -16.75 -11.19 -9.44
N VAL A 110 -17.91 -11.74 -9.11
CA VAL A 110 -18.06 -13.15 -8.80
C VAL A 110 -19.37 -13.69 -9.33
N LYS A 111 -19.31 -14.92 -9.84
CA LYS A 111 -20.48 -15.68 -10.27
C LYS A 111 -20.41 -17.08 -9.67
N PRO A 112 -21.25 -17.39 -8.67
CA PRO A 112 -21.30 -18.70 -8.05
C PRO A 112 -22.22 -19.64 -8.84
N GLN A 113 -21.84 -20.91 -8.88
CA GLN A 113 -22.67 -22.02 -9.32
C GLN A 113 -22.61 -23.12 -8.26
N ILE A 114 -23.74 -23.41 -7.63
CA ILE A 114 -23.86 -24.38 -6.54
C ILE A 114 -24.47 -25.67 -7.08
N ASN A 115 -23.83 -26.80 -6.78
CA ASN A 115 -24.33 -28.14 -7.07
C ASN A 115 -25.05 -28.73 -5.85
N ASP A 116 -25.85 -29.77 -6.07
CA ASP A 116 -26.63 -30.45 -5.01
C ASP A 116 -25.77 -31.06 -3.89
N ASP A 117 -24.52 -31.41 -4.20
CA ASP A 117 -23.54 -31.96 -3.26
C ASP A 117 -22.89 -30.89 -2.34
N GLY A 118 -23.32 -29.63 -2.41
CA GLY A 118 -22.73 -28.52 -1.63
C GLY A 118 -21.35 -28.08 -2.14
N ILE A 119 -20.96 -28.52 -3.34
CA ILE A 119 -19.78 -28.04 -4.06
C ILE A 119 -20.16 -26.78 -4.82
N ILE A 120 -19.32 -25.76 -4.69
CA ILE A 120 -19.52 -24.43 -5.26
C ILE A 120 -18.40 -24.18 -6.28
N GLN A 121 -18.80 -23.96 -7.52
CA GLN A 121 -17.93 -23.41 -8.55
C GLN A 121 -18.04 -21.89 -8.53
N LEU A 122 -16.91 -21.20 -8.48
CA LEU A 122 -16.82 -19.74 -8.42
C LEU A 122 -16.02 -19.27 -9.63
N GLU A 123 -16.65 -18.50 -10.51
CA GLU A 123 -15.95 -17.68 -11.49
C GLU A 123 -15.67 -16.33 -10.84
N ILE A 124 -14.38 -15.96 -10.76
CA ILE A 124 -13.90 -14.82 -9.97
C ILE A 124 -12.98 -13.96 -10.84
N ASP A 125 -13.30 -12.68 -10.90
CA ASP A 125 -12.46 -11.64 -11.46
C ASP A 125 -12.19 -10.59 -10.39
N GLN A 126 -10.96 -10.51 -9.93
CA GLN A 126 -10.53 -9.51 -8.96
C GLN A 126 -9.47 -8.61 -9.58
N ALA A 127 -9.68 -7.30 -9.48
CA ALA A 127 -8.69 -6.28 -9.79
C ALA A 127 -8.45 -5.41 -8.55
N LEU A 128 -7.18 -5.17 -8.23
CA LEU A 128 -6.72 -4.21 -7.25
C LEU A 128 -5.83 -3.20 -7.97
N SER A 129 -6.23 -1.93 -7.92
CA SER A 129 -5.47 -0.80 -8.45
C SER A 129 -5.08 0.10 -7.29
N SER A 130 -3.81 0.44 -7.16
CA SER A 130 -3.31 1.36 -6.14
C SER A 130 -2.45 2.45 -6.76
N ILE A 131 -2.39 3.59 -6.09
CA ILE A 131 -1.60 4.73 -6.56
C ILE A 131 -0.14 4.44 -6.23
N GLY A 132 0.69 4.29 -7.27
CA GLY A 132 2.13 4.13 -7.15
C GLY A 132 2.83 5.47 -6.88
N GLN A 133 4.16 5.45 -6.79
CA GLN A 133 4.93 6.70 -6.66
C GLN A 133 4.67 7.60 -7.88
N THR A 134 4.45 8.89 -7.65
CA THR A 134 4.33 9.90 -8.70
C THR A 134 5.57 9.85 -9.59
N THR A 135 5.37 9.48 -10.84
CA THR A 135 6.44 9.44 -11.84
C THR A 135 6.71 10.85 -12.37
N ALA A 136 7.95 11.11 -12.77
CA ALA A 136 8.44 12.44 -13.19
C ALA A 136 7.81 13.00 -14.49
N VAL A 137 6.87 12.27 -15.12
CA VAL A 137 6.16 12.77 -16.31
C VAL A 137 5.02 13.67 -15.86
N GLU A 138 5.26 14.99 -15.88
CA GLU A 138 4.25 16.05 -15.69
C GLU A 138 3.41 15.94 -14.40
N GLY A 139 3.96 15.33 -13.34
CA GLY A 139 3.27 15.18 -12.05
C GLY A 139 2.12 14.15 -12.05
N SER A 140 2.01 13.31 -13.08
CA SER A 140 0.97 12.27 -13.14
C SER A 140 1.27 11.08 -12.22
N PRO A 141 0.28 10.57 -11.49
CA PRO A 141 0.45 9.40 -10.63
C PRO A 141 0.75 8.14 -11.45
N SER A 142 1.64 7.28 -10.93
CA SER A 142 1.74 5.89 -11.41
C SER A 142 0.61 5.06 -10.79
N PHE A 143 0.25 3.94 -11.42
CA PHE A 143 -0.75 3.00 -10.90
C PHE A 143 -0.17 1.59 -10.87
N ASP A 144 -0.16 0.98 -9.69
CA ASP A 144 0.17 -0.42 -9.50
C ASP A 144 -1.13 -1.24 -9.62
N ASN A 145 -1.21 -2.09 -10.65
CA ASN A 145 -2.37 -2.93 -10.93
C ASN A 145 -2.05 -4.41 -10.65
N GLN A 146 -2.95 -5.08 -9.96
CA GLN A 146 -2.93 -6.52 -9.71
C GLN A 146 -4.29 -7.09 -10.15
N GLN A 147 -4.28 -8.08 -11.03
CA GLN A 147 -5.51 -8.67 -11.56
C GLN A 147 -5.41 -10.19 -11.59
N ILE A 148 -6.47 -10.86 -11.16
CA ILE A 148 -6.61 -12.31 -11.15
C ILE A 148 -7.98 -12.66 -11.73
N SER A 149 -8.00 -13.55 -12.71
CA SER A 149 -9.20 -14.13 -13.31
C SER A 149 -9.09 -15.64 -13.26
N THR A 150 -10.04 -16.32 -12.63
CA THR A 150 -9.95 -17.76 -12.36
C THR A 150 -11.31 -18.38 -12.08
N VAL A 151 -11.38 -19.69 -12.31
CA VAL A 151 -12.50 -20.52 -11.89
C VAL A 151 -12.01 -21.47 -10.79
N ALA A 152 -12.63 -21.41 -9.62
CA ALA A 152 -12.28 -22.23 -8.46
C ALA A 152 -13.45 -23.13 -8.07
N VAL A 153 -13.16 -24.36 -7.64
CA VAL A 153 -14.17 -25.29 -7.13
C VAL A 153 -13.85 -25.58 -5.67
N VAL A 154 -14.80 -25.32 -4.79
CA VAL A 154 -14.60 -25.36 -3.34
C VAL A 154 -15.89 -25.78 -2.65
N ALA A 155 -15.79 -26.52 -1.55
CA ALA A 155 -16.94 -26.90 -0.75
C ALA A 155 -17.47 -25.72 0.09
N ASP A 156 -18.74 -25.78 0.49
CA ASP A 156 -19.31 -24.80 1.42
C ASP A 156 -18.43 -24.62 2.67
N ARG A 157 -18.27 -23.36 3.10
CA ARG A 157 -17.47 -22.93 4.26
C ARG A 157 -16.00 -23.36 4.26
N SER A 158 -15.47 -23.78 3.11
CA SER A 158 -14.08 -24.22 2.99
C SER A 158 -13.20 -23.10 2.44
N LEU A 159 -12.02 -22.94 3.03
CA LEU A 159 -11.01 -21.99 2.54
C LEU A 159 -10.29 -22.58 1.33
N ILE A 160 -10.25 -21.84 0.24
CA ILE A 160 -9.38 -22.13 -0.90
C ILE A 160 -8.39 -21.00 -1.14
N MET A 161 -7.13 -21.35 -1.36
CA MET A 161 -6.12 -20.42 -1.85
C MET A 161 -6.11 -20.49 -3.37
N ILE A 162 -6.40 -19.36 -3.99
CA ILE A 162 -6.60 -19.28 -5.44
C ILE A 162 -5.30 -18.87 -6.14
N GLY A 163 -4.47 -18.08 -5.45
CA GLY A 163 -3.19 -17.68 -6.00
C GLY A 163 -2.36 -16.84 -5.03
N GLY A 164 -1.16 -16.51 -5.48
CA GLY A 164 -0.29 -15.56 -4.81
C GLY A 164 0.88 -15.15 -5.71
N LEU A 165 1.46 -14.00 -5.39
CA LEU A 165 2.64 -13.44 -6.06
C LEU A 165 3.63 -13.00 -5.00
N ILE A 166 4.90 -13.38 -5.16
CA ILE A 166 6.01 -12.83 -4.38
C ILE A 166 6.96 -12.19 -5.38
N GLU A 167 7.13 -10.88 -5.28
CA GLU A 167 8.04 -10.10 -6.11
C GLU A 167 9.17 -9.56 -5.24
N ASN A 168 10.40 -9.78 -5.66
CA ASN A 168 11.59 -9.23 -5.01
C ASN A 168 12.37 -8.40 -6.05
N GLY A 169 12.52 -7.11 -5.80
CA GLY A 169 13.31 -6.19 -6.61
C GLY A 169 14.46 -5.63 -5.80
N THR A 170 15.68 -5.73 -6.31
CA THR A 170 16.86 -5.07 -5.71
C THR A 170 17.43 -4.09 -6.71
N THR A 171 17.52 -2.82 -6.33
CA THR A 171 18.17 -1.76 -7.10
C THR A 171 19.46 -1.37 -6.39
N ASN A 172 20.60 -1.65 -7.03
CA ASN A 172 21.91 -1.20 -6.57
C ASN A 172 22.34 -0.01 -7.42
N LYS A 173 22.68 1.09 -6.77
CA LYS A 173 23.25 2.29 -7.38
C LYS A 173 24.63 2.51 -6.77
N GLU A 174 25.66 2.47 -7.60
CA GLU A 174 27.04 2.72 -7.20
C GLU A 174 27.55 3.94 -7.96
N GLU A 175 28.05 4.93 -7.24
CA GLU A 175 28.75 6.08 -7.82
C GLU A 175 30.14 6.14 -7.20
N TYR A 176 31.20 6.18 -8.00
CA TYR A 176 32.56 6.17 -7.49
C TYR A 176 33.50 7.00 -8.34
N VAL A 177 34.58 7.49 -7.73
CA VAL A 177 35.63 8.21 -8.44
C VAL A 177 36.39 7.24 -9.35
N PRO A 178 36.53 7.53 -10.67
CA PRO A 178 37.31 6.69 -11.58
C PRO A 178 38.73 6.44 -11.05
N PHE A 179 39.28 5.24 -11.29
CA PHE A 179 40.55 4.71 -10.77
C PHE A 179 40.62 4.45 -9.26
N LEU A 180 40.16 5.36 -8.40
CA LEU A 180 40.24 5.22 -6.93
C LEU A 180 39.16 4.29 -6.36
N GLY A 181 37.96 4.31 -6.94
CA GLY A 181 36.83 3.49 -6.53
C GLY A 181 36.94 2.01 -6.90
N ALA A 182 37.77 1.67 -7.90
CA ALA A 182 37.95 0.29 -8.37
C ALA A 182 38.95 -0.52 -7.53
N ILE A 183 39.67 0.12 -6.60
CA ILE A 183 40.64 -0.56 -5.74
C ILE A 183 39.86 -1.39 -4.70
N PRO A 184 40.02 -2.73 -4.64
CA PRO A 184 39.38 -3.54 -3.61
C PRO A 184 39.82 -3.06 -2.22
N VAL A 185 38.92 -3.13 -1.23
CA VAL A 185 39.11 -2.68 0.17
C VAL A 185 39.11 -1.16 0.38
N VAL A 186 39.83 -0.39 -0.44
CA VAL A 186 39.96 1.08 -0.24
C VAL A 186 38.94 1.89 -1.06
N GLY A 187 38.42 1.31 -2.16
CA GLY A 187 37.50 1.97 -3.08
C GLY A 187 36.15 2.36 -2.47
N ALA A 188 35.72 1.66 -1.42
CA ALA A 188 34.50 2.01 -0.67
C ALA A 188 34.58 3.38 0.03
N ALA A 189 35.78 3.90 0.28
CA ALA A 189 35.96 5.25 0.80
C ALA A 189 35.75 6.33 -0.27
N PHE A 190 35.93 6.00 -1.55
CA PHE A 190 35.87 6.91 -2.69
C PHE A 190 34.63 6.69 -3.56
N GLY A 191 33.62 6.03 -3.00
CA GLY A 191 32.36 5.76 -3.66
C GLY A 191 31.19 5.78 -2.69
N THR A 192 30.00 5.91 -3.27
CA THR A 192 28.71 5.82 -2.61
C THR A 192 28.00 4.58 -3.15
N THR A 193 27.41 3.80 -2.24
CA THR A 193 26.57 2.66 -2.60
C THR A 193 25.21 2.87 -1.98
N SER A 194 24.18 2.83 -2.82
CA SER A 194 22.79 2.87 -2.41
C SER A 194 22.11 1.58 -2.88
N THR A 195 21.70 0.75 -1.93
CA THR A 195 20.94 -0.47 -2.19
C THR A 195 19.51 -0.27 -1.73
N LYS A 196 18.55 -0.42 -2.65
CA LYS A 196 17.12 -0.40 -2.36
C LYS A 196 16.53 -1.77 -2.66
N THR A 197 16.02 -2.44 -1.63
CA THR A 197 15.31 -3.72 -1.78
C THR A 197 13.80 -3.49 -1.59
N VAL A 198 12.99 -4.01 -2.50
CA VAL A 198 11.53 -3.95 -2.47
C VAL A 198 11.00 -5.39 -2.53
N ARG A 199 10.19 -5.78 -1.55
CA ARG A 199 9.51 -7.08 -1.52
C ARG A 199 8.01 -6.85 -1.49
N ARG A 200 7.28 -7.44 -2.44
CA ARG A 200 5.82 -7.36 -2.56
C ARG A 200 5.25 -8.78 -2.49
N GLU A 201 4.24 -8.97 -1.65
CA GLU A 201 3.57 -10.26 -1.47
C GLU A 201 2.06 -10.07 -1.64
N LEU A 202 1.44 -10.92 -2.44
CA LEU A 202 0.00 -11.00 -2.64
C LEU A 202 -0.43 -12.44 -2.39
N VAL A 203 -1.50 -12.63 -1.59
CA VAL A 203 -2.13 -13.94 -1.39
C VAL A 203 -3.63 -13.77 -1.53
N LEU A 204 -4.24 -14.54 -2.43
CA LEU A 204 -5.68 -14.55 -2.65
C LEU A 204 -6.31 -15.79 -2.01
N MET A 205 -7.21 -15.52 -1.07
CA MET A 205 -7.95 -16.51 -0.29
C MET A 205 -9.44 -16.22 -0.37
N ILE A 206 -10.25 -17.26 -0.56
CA ILE A 206 -11.71 -17.15 -0.61
C ILE A 206 -12.35 -18.20 0.29
N VAL A 207 -13.44 -17.80 0.94
CA VAL A 207 -14.32 -18.66 1.74
C VAL A 207 -15.75 -18.43 1.27
N PRO A 208 -16.33 -19.33 0.45
CA PRO A 208 -17.74 -19.23 0.12
C PRO A 208 -18.61 -19.73 1.28
N GLU A 209 -19.81 -19.16 1.40
CA GLU A 209 -20.84 -19.61 2.34
C GLU A 209 -22.19 -19.63 1.61
N VAL A 210 -22.85 -20.81 1.58
CA VAL A 210 -24.21 -20.95 1.06
C VAL A 210 -25.20 -20.57 2.16
N VAL A 211 -26.15 -19.70 1.82
CA VAL A 211 -27.15 -19.21 2.76
C VAL A 211 -28.53 -19.65 2.29
N ASP A 212 -29.26 -20.35 3.17
CA ASP A 212 -30.65 -20.72 2.93
C ASP A 212 -31.60 -19.57 3.34
N PRO A 213 -32.40 -19.01 2.42
CA PRO A 213 -33.34 -17.94 2.73
C PRO A 213 -34.51 -18.37 3.61
N SER A 214 -34.81 -19.67 3.74
CA SER A 214 -35.94 -20.17 4.53
C SER A 214 -35.76 -19.97 6.05
N GLY A 215 -34.52 -19.78 6.52
CA GLY A 215 -34.17 -19.44 7.90
C GLY A 215 -34.07 -17.93 8.20
N GLY A 216 -34.67 -17.09 7.36
CA GLY A 216 -34.42 -15.64 7.27
C GLY A 216 -34.20 -14.90 8.59
N GLU A 217 -35.06 -15.07 9.60
CA GLU A 217 -34.91 -14.34 10.88
C GLU A 217 -33.63 -14.71 11.66
N ALA A 218 -33.23 -15.98 11.63
CA ALA A 218 -32.03 -16.44 12.32
C ALA A 218 -30.77 -15.93 11.63
N TYR A 219 -30.74 -16.01 10.29
CA TYR A 219 -29.60 -15.54 9.50
C TYR A 219 -29.42 -14.02 9.57
N TYR A 220 -30.48 -13.23 9.41
CA TYR A 220 -30.39 -11.76 9.54
C TYR A 220 -29.94 -11.35 10.95
N LYS A 221 -30.39 -12.06 11.99
CA LYS A 221 -29.97 -11.80 13.38
C LYS A 221 -28.50 -12.14 13.61
N GLU A 222 -28.00 -13.21 13.00
CA GLU A 222 -26.60 -13.62 13.10
C GLU A 222 -25.69 -12.72 12.27
N PHE A 223 -26.07 -12.37 11.05
CA PHE A 223 -25.36 -11.41 10.21
C PHE A 223 -25.26 -10.05 10.89
N ARG A 224 -26.36 -9.52 11.45
CA ARG A 224 -26.33 -8.25 12.21
C ARG A 224 -25.40 -8.31 13.41
N LYS A 225 -25.36 -9.44 14.13
CA LYS A 225 -24.42 -9.65 15.25
C LYS A 225 -22.97 -9.64 14.76
N ARG A 226 -22.65 -10.33 13.66
CA ARG A 226 -21.30 -10.35 13.08
C ARG A 226 -20.88 -8.96 12.62
N VAL A 227 -21.77 -8.19 11.98
CA VAL A 227 -21.51 -6.80 11.57
C VAL A 227 -21.33 -5.87 12.77
N GLN A 228 -22.19 -5.95 13.79
CA GLN A 228 -22.02 -5.16 15.02
C GLN A 228 -20.73 -5.51 15.76
N TYR A 229 -20.37 -6.80 15.82
CA TYR A 229 -19.13 -7.24 16.42
C TYR A 229 -17.92 -6.73 15.64
N ALA A 230 -17.94 -6.86 14.31
CA ALA A 230 -16.88 -6.32 13.45
C ALA A 230 -16.76 -4.79 13.61
N ALA A 231 -17.88 -4.07 13.64
CA ALA A 231 -17.90 -2.63 13.88
C ALA A 231 -17.33 -2.26 15.26
N ALA A 232 -17.71 -2.97 16.32
CA ALA A 232 -17.20 -2.74 17.67
C ALA A 232 -15.69 -3.05 17.80
N VAL A 233 -15.22 -4.11 17.15
CA VAL A 233 -13.78 -4.46 17.10
C VAL A 233 -13.00 -3.41 16.32
N LEU A 234 -13.52 -2.94 15.19
CA LEU A 234 -12.90 -1.85 14.41
C LEU A 234 -12.86 -0.56 15.24
N GLU A 235 -13.96 -0.18 15.88
CA GLU A 235 -14.03 1.01 16.73
C GLU A 235 -13.05 0.94 17.92
N SER A 236 -12.88 -0.24 18.53
CA SER A 236 -11.88 -0.45 19.58
C SER A 236 -10.43 -0.35 19.09
N SER A 237 -10.16 -0.62 17.81
CA SER A 237 -8.82 -0.55 17.23
C SER A 237 -8.47 0.83 16.67
N PHE A 238 -9.47 1.71 16.48
CA PHE A 238 -9.28 3.11 16.10
C PHE A 238 -9.41 4.11 17.27
N SER A 239 -9.75 3.66 18.48
CA SER A 239 -9.77 4.51 19.66
C SER A 239 -8.36 4.77 20.19
N THR A 240 -7.94 6.04 20.14
CA THR A 240 -6.71 6.57 20.74
C THR A 240 -6.81 6.76 22.26
N GLU A 241 -7.84 6.21 22.92
CA GLU A 241 -7.96 6.32 24.36
C GLU A 241 -6.97 5.37 25.06
N PRO A 242 -6.24 5.84 26.09
CA PRO A 242 -5.40 4.97 26.89
C PRO A 242 -6.26 3.86 27.49
N TRP A 243 -5.78 2.62 27.34
CA TRP A 243 -6.41 1.40 27.83
C TRP A 243 -7.12 1.63 29.18
N LYS A 244 -8.45 1.51 29.16
CA LYS A 244 -9.28 1.41 30.35
C LYS A 244 -9.69 -0.06 30.48
N PRO A 245 -9.27 -0.79 31.53
CA PRO A 245 -9.64 -2.19 31.66
C PRO A 245 -11.16 -2.31 31.70
N MET A 246 -11.66 -3.22 30.87
CA MET A 246 -13.08 -3.49 30.69
C MET A 246 -13.72 -3.86 32.03
N SER A 247 -14.51 -2.96 32.63
CA SER A 247 -15.28 -3.30 33.83
C SER A 247 -16.42 -4.22 33.44
N MET A 248 -16.36 -5.48 33.88
CA MET A 248 -17.43 -6.46 33.66
C MET A 248 -18.79 -5.88 34.11
N PRO A 249 -19.87 -6.08 33.33
CA PRO A 249 -21.20 -5.72 33.79
C PRO A 249 -21.56 -6.57 35.01
N LYS A 250 -21.88 -5.91 36.13
CA LYS A 250 -22.22 -6.50 37.45
C LYS A 250 -23.38 -7.52 37.46
N LYS A 251 -24.00 -7.80 36.31
CA LYS A 251 -25.16 -8.70 36.20
C LYS A 251 -24.78 -10.19 36.09
N LEU A 252 -23.48 -10.52 36.08
CA LEU A 252 -22.99 -11.90 35.98
C LEU A 252 -22.34 -12.44 37.26
N GLU A 253 -22.32 -11.68 38.37
CA GLU A 253 -21.72 -12.13 39.64
C GLU A 253 -22.58 -13.10 40.47
N ARG A 254 -23.85 -13.35 40.10
CA ARG A 254 -24.78 -14.13 40.95
C ARG A 254 -25.06 -15.56 40.46
N ILE A 255 -24.12 -16.20 39.75
CA ILE A 255 -24.29 -17.60 39.29
C ILE A 255 -23.15 -18.53 39.75
N LEU A 256 -22.09 -18.05 40.41
CA LEU A 256 -20.93 -18.90 40.76
C LEU A 256 -20.40 -18.76 42.19
N VAL A 257 -21.28 -18.61 43.18
CA VAL A 257 -20.90 -18.90 44.59
C VAL A 257 -22.06 -19.62 45.28
N PRO A 258 -21.93 -20.92 45.62
CA PRO A 258 -22.89 -21.58 46.50
C PRO A 258 -22.66 -21.09 47.94
N ASP A 259 -23.72 -20.59 48.57
CA ASP A 259 -23.75 -20.21 49.99
C ASP A 259 -23.32 -21.41 50.86
N ARG A 260 -22.48 -21.13 51.87
CA ARG A 260 -22.34 -21.94 53.08
C ARG A 260 -22.78 -21.08 54.26
#